data_AF-A0A2E9N8Q8-F1
#
_entry.id   AF-A0A2E9N8Q8-F1
#
_cell.length_a   1.000
_cell.length_b   1.000
_cell.length_c   1.000
_cell.angle_alpha   90.00
_cell.angle_beta   90.00
_cell.angle_gamma   90.00
#
_symmetry.space_group_name_H-M   'P 1'
#
loop_
_entity.id
_entity.type
_entity.pdbx_description
1 polymer ?
#
loop_
_entity_poly.entity_id
_entity_poly.type
_entity_poly.pdbx_seq_one_letter_code
_entity_poly.pdbx_strand_id
1 'polypeptide(L)'
;MLTSRFEVFIAGHVEDGVTHQYLPPRPPRVHSFVYACDSDETAQFTSQLDLLRLLLNSGASHSDEIVGACIRQTAPSHGQPAEFLALACRALAVELSADVARLNSILRRVAL
;
A
#
# COMPACT_ATOMS: atom_id res chain seq x y z
N MET A 1 8.02 30.65 -9.71
CA MET A 1 7.73 29.81 -8.52
C MET A 1 8.03 28.38 -8.88
N LEU A 2 8.74 27.64 -8.03
CA LEU A 2 8.92 26.20 -8.19
C LEU A 2 7.65 25.52 -7.65
N THR A 3 6.90 24.83 -8.49
CA THR A 3 5.74 24.05 -8.06
C THR A 3 6.05 22.58 -8.27
N SER A 4 6.10 21.81 -7.18
CA SER A 4 6.19 20.35 -7.26
C SER A 4 4.78 19.79 -7.45
N ARG A 5 4.60 18.97 -8.50
CA ARG A 5 3.36 18.21 -8.72
C ARG A 5 3.67 16.75 -8.40
N PHE A 6 2.81 16.13 -7.62
CA PHE A 6 2.85 14.70 -7.35
C PHE A 6 1.45 14.13 -7.54
N GLU A 7 1.40 12.87 -7.92
CA GLU A 7 0.15 12.11 -8.03
C GLU A 7 -0.02 11.29 -6.76
N VAL A 8 -1.27 11.14 -6.33
CA VAL A 8 -1.62 10.34 -5.15
C VAL A 8 -2.63 9.28 -5.54
N PHE A 9 -2.48 8.10 -4.94
CA PHE A 9 -3.42 7.00 -5.07
C PHE A 9 -4.04 6.74 -3.71
N ILE A 10 -5.36 6.55 -3.69
CA ILE A 10 -6.07 6.24 -2.46
C ILE A 10 -5.93 4.75 -2.19
N ALA A 11 -5.27 4.41 -1.09
CA ALA A 11 -5.10 3.03 -0.63
C ALA A 11 -6.22 2.57 0.33
N GLY A 12 -7.05 3.50 0.82
CA GLY A 12 -8.14 3.23 1.74
C GLY A 12 -8.60 4.49 2.47
N HIS A 13 -9.46 4.30 3.47
CA HIS A 13 -9.95 5.35 4.35
C HIS A 13 -10.34 4.76 5.72
N VAL A 14 -10.53 5.63 6.71
CA VAL A 14 -11.09 5.27 8.01
C VAL A 14 -12.45 5.93 8.14
N GLU A 15 -13.48 5.14 8.47
CA GLU A 15 -14.84 5.61 8.74
C GLU A 15 -15.29 5.02 10.09
N ASP A 16 -15.76 5.87 11.01
CA ASP A 16 -16.18 5.47 12.36
C ASP A 16 -15.17 4.59 13.14
N GLY A 17 -13.87 4.86 12.94
CA GLY A 17 -12.77 4.12 13.56
C GLY A 17 -12.46 2.77 12.92
N VAL A 18 -13.14 2.43 11.82
CA VAL A 18 -12.92 1.21 11.05
C VAL A 18 -12.09 1.51 9.81
N THR A 19 -11.02 0.74 9.62
CA THR A 19 -10.17 0.83 8.43
C THR A 19 -10.82 0.11 7.26
N HIS A 20 -10.94 0.80 6.14
CA HIS A 20 -11.45 0.29 4.87
C HIS A 20 -10.39 0.44 3.78
N GLN A 21 -9.88 -0.69 3.27
CA GLN A 21 -8.90 -0.70 2.18
C GLN A 21 -9.57 -0.81 0.81
N TYR A 22 -10.54 0.08 0.58
CA TYR A 22 -11.21 0.33 -0.70
C TYR A 22 -11.45 1.84 -0.86
N LEU A 23 -11.83 2.26 -2.07
CA LEU A 23 -12.05 3.68 -2.37
C LEU A 23 -13.22 4.25 -1.55
N PRO A 24 -13.05 5.43 -0.93
CA PRO A 24 -14.14 6.08 -0.21
C PRO A 24 -15.30 6.43 -1.16
N PRO A 25 -16.54 6.51 -0.65
CA PRO A 25 -17.73 6.81 -1.47
C PRO A 25 -17.72 8.22 -2.07
N ARG A 26 -16.87 9.11 -1.57
CA ARG A 26 -16.69 10.48 -2.06
C ARG A 26 -15.20 10.78 -2.24
N PRO A 27 -14.83 11.56 -3.26
CA PRO A 27 -13.44 11.96 -3.44
C PRO A 27 -12.95 12.80 -2.25
N PRO A 28 -11.62 12.82 -2.01
CA PRO A 28 -11.02 13.70 -1.01
C PRO A 28 -11.40 15.17 -1.26
N ARG A 29 -11.58 15.93 -0.18
CA ARG A 29 -11.90 17.36 -0.29
C ARG A 29 -10.74 18.12 -0.91
N VAL A 30 -11.05 18.93 -1.93
CA VAL A 30 -10.09 19.83 -2.58
C VAL A 30 -9.55 20.83 -1.55
N HIS A 31 -8.23 21.09 -1.54
CA HIS A 31 -7.51 21.95 -0.59
C HIS A 31 -7.35 21.42 0.85
N SER A 32 -7.40 20.11 1.05
CA SER A 32 -7.01 19.53 2.34
C SER A 32 -5.49 19.45 2.49
N PHE A 33 -5.00 19.68 3.70
CA PHE A 33 -3.60 19.38 4.04
C PHE A 33 -3.38 17.86 4.05
N VAL A 34 -2.20 17.45 3.62
CA VAL A 34 -1.75 16.05 3.68
C VAL A 34 -0.69 15.96 4.77
N TYR A 35 -0.83 14.99 5.65
CA TYR A 35 0.11 14.70 6.72
C TYR A 35 0.71 13.33 6.47
N ALA A 36 1.97 13.14 6.86
CA ALA A 36 2.57 11.82 6.88
C ALA A 36 1.95 11.03 8.04
N CYS A 37 1.56 9.77 7.76
CA CYS A 37 1.15 8.87 8.82
C CYS A 37 2.33 8.59 9.76
N ASP A 38 2.06 8.47 11.06
CA ASP A 38 3.06 7.96 12.00
C ASP A 38 3.19 6.43 11.91
N SER A 39 4.06 5.86 12.74
CA SER A 39 4.33 4.42 12.74
C SER A 39 3.12 3.61 13.22
N ASP A 40 2.37 4.11 14.21
CA ASP A 40 1.21 3.42 14.78
C ASP A 40 0.04 3.43 13.78
N GLU A 41 -0.21 4.58 13.15
CA GLU A 41 -1.19 4.71 12.06
C GLU A 41 -0.84 3.80 10.88
N THR A 42 0.44 3.74 10.52
CA THR A 42 0.93 2.86 9.45
C THR A 42 0.70 1.39 9.80
N ALA A 43 1.07 0.97 11.02
CA ALA A 43 0.89 -0.40 11.48
C ALA A 43 -0.58 -0.80 11.56
N GLN A 44 -1.43 0.08 12.11
CA GLN A 44 -2.87 -0.15 12.23
C GLN A 44 -3.51 -0.25 10.85
N PHE A 45 -3.23 0.70 9.95
CA PHE A 45 -3.78 0.70 8.60
C PHE A 45 -3.34 -0.54 7.82
N THR A 46 -2.10 -0.99 7.98
CA THR A 46 -1.54 -2.15 7.26
C THR A 46 -1.61 -3.47 8.02
N SER A 47 -2.43 -3.55 9.07
CA SER A 47 -2.76 -4.82 9.75
C SER A 47 -3.48 -5.82 8.81
N GLN A 48 -4.15 -5.30 7.79
CA GLN A 48 -4.68 -6.02 6.64
C GLN A 48 -3.99 -5.51 5.36
N LEU A 49 -4.04 -6.28 4.27
CA LEU A 49 -3.25 -6.02 3.04
C LEU A 49 -4.09 -6.02 1.76
N ASP A 50 -5.40 -5.82 1.87
CA ASP A 50 -6.30 -5.63 0.71
C ASP A 50 -5.92 -4.39 -0.12
N LEU A 51 -5.22 -3.41 0.48
CA LEU A 51 -4.68 -2.25 -0.24
C LEU A 51 -3.73 -2.66 -1.38
N LEU A 52 -3.07 -3.82 -1.28
CA LEU A 52 -2.14 -4.29 -2.31
C LEU A 52 -2.88 -4.56 -3.62
N ARG A 53 -4.12 -5.09 -3.53
CA ARG A 53 -4.99 -5.26 -4.71
C ARG A 53 -5.32 -3.92 -5.35
N LEU A 54 -5.62 -2.88 -4.57
CA LEU A 54 -5.87 -1.54 -5.11
C LEU A 54 -4.63 -0.98 -5.81
N LEU A 55 -3.46 -1.09 -5.19
CA LEU A 55 -2.21 -0.56 -5.76
C LEU A 55 -1.82 -1.30 -7.06
N LEU A 56 -1.91 -2.63 -7.08
CA LEU A 56 -1.64 -3.46 -8.26
C LEU A 56 -2.53 -3.10 -9.46
N ASN A 57 -3.78 -2.72 -9.18
CA ASN A 57 -4.82 -2.42 -10.17
C ASN A 57 -5.09 -0.91 -10.35
N SER A 58 -4.26 -0.05 -9.77
CA SER A 58 -4.45 1.40 -9.75
C SER A 58 -4.29 2.09 -11.12
N GLY A 59 -3.70 1.39 -12.09
CA GLY A 59 -3.32 1.97 -13.38
C GLY A 59 -2.05 2.83 -13.34
N ALA A 60 -1.36 2.91 -12.19
CA ALA A 60 -0.08 3.60 -12.09
C ALA A 60 0.98 2.95 -13.00
N SER A 61 1.78 3.75 -13.70
CA SER A 61 2.80 3.26 -14.65
C SER A 61 3.86 2.35 -14.04
N HIS A 62 4.00 2.35 -12.70
CA HIS A 62 4.95 1.53 -11.96
C HIS A 62 4.29 0.87 -10.73
N SER A 63 3.05 0.40 -10.86
CA SER A 63 2.29 -0.21 -9.76
C SER A 63 3.07 -1.27 -8.98
N ASP A 64 3.83 -2.13 -9.66
CA ASP A 64 4.65 -3.18 -9.05
C ASP A 64 5.80 -2.61 -8.17
N GLU A 65 6.41 -1.50 -8.59
CA GLU A 65 7.43 -0.81 -7.79
C GLU A 65 6.78 -0.12 -6.59
N ILE A 66 5.62 0.52 -6.79
CA ILE A 66 4.86 1.17 -5.72
C ILE A 66 4.47 0.15 -4.64
N VAL A 67 4.01 -1.04 -5.04
CA VAL A 67 3.69 -2.14 -4.14
C VAL A 67 4.91 -2.60 -3.36
N GLY A 68 6.03 -2.86 -4.04
CA GLY A 68 7.27 -3.26 -3.37
C GLY A 68 7.78 -2.20 -2.39
N ALA A 69 7.77 -0.93 -2.79
CA ALA A 69 8.17 0.20 -1.96
C ALA A 69 7.22 0.42 -0.77
N CYS A 70 5.92 0.21 -0.96
CA CYS A 70 4.92 0.27 0.11
C CYS A 70 5.24 -0.77 1.19
N ILE A 71 5.41 -2.04 0.80
CA ILE A 71 5.69 -3.13 1.75
C ILE A 71 7.01 -2.89 2.51
N ARG A 72 8.07 -2.47 1.82
CA ARG A 72 9.37 -2.18 2.46
C ARG A 72 9.29 -1.03 3.47
N GLN A 73 8.52 0.01 3.15
CA GLN A 73 8.39 1.19 4.02
C GLN A 73 7.45 0.95 5.20
N THR A 74 6.47 0.05 5.07
CA THR A 74 5.53 -0.25 6.15
C THR A 74 6.08 -1.28 7.12
N ALA A 75 6.91 -2.24 6.66
CA ALA A 75 7.43 -3.32 7.50
C ALA A 75 8.10 -2.87 8.82
N PRO A 76 8.93 -1.80 8.85
CA PRO A 76 9.54 -1.32 10.09
C PRO A 76 8.56 -0.78 11.13
N SER A 77 7.33 -0.44 10.73
CA SER A 77 6.29 0.03 11.66
C SER A 77 5.63 -1.11 12.43
N HIS A 78 5.81 -2.36 12.00
CA HIS A 78 5.27 -3.52 12.70
C HIS A 78 6.27 -4.02 13.74
N GLY A 79 5.76 -4.44 14.91
CA GLY A 79 6.61 -5.00 15.97
C GLY A 79 7.36 -6.28 15.56
N GLN A 80 6.86 -6.98 14.53
CA GLN A 80 7.50 -8.16 13.93
C GLN A 80 7.59 -8.02 12.40
N PRO A 81 8.59 -7.27 11.88
CA PRO A 81 8.68 -6.97 10.44
C PRO A 81 8.72 -8.22 9.55
N ALA A 82 9.38 -9.30 10.01
CA ALA A 82 9.46 -10.56 9.27
C ALA A 82 8.09 -11.24 9.10
N GLU A 83 7.23 -11.18 10.12
CA GLU A 83 5.86 -11.73 10.04
C GLU A 83 4.99 -10.91 9.09
N PHE A 84 5.11 -9.58 9.15
CA PHE A 84 4.44 -8.68 8.22
C PHE A 84 4.87 -8.95 6.76
N LEU A 85 6.17 -9.07 6.50
CA LEU A 85 6.68 -9.40 5.17
C LEU A 85 6.14 -10.75 4.68
N ALA A 86 6.11 -11.77 5.54
CA ALA A 86 5.54 -13.07 5.18
C ALA A 86 4.04 -12.96 4.86
N LEU A 87 3.29 -12.14 5.60
CA LEU A 87 1.88 -11.85 5.32
C LEU A 87 1.70 -11.18 3.96
N ALA A 88 2.52 -10.17 3.65
CA ALA A 88 2.50 -9.46 2.38
C ALA A 88 2.83 -10.37 1.19
N CYS A 89 3.86 -11.22 1.33
CA CYS A 89 4.19 -12.22 0.31
C CYS A 89 3.03 -13.18 0.04
N ARG A 90 2.34 -13.65 1.08
CA ARG A 90 1.15 -14.51 0.93
C ARG A 90 0.01 -13.79 0.24
N ALA A 91 -0.28 -12.54 0.62
CA ALA A 91 -1.32 -11.73 -0.01
C ALA A 91 -1.04 -11.55 -1.52
N LEU A 92 0.19 -11.18 -1.88
CA LEU A 92 0.60 -11.06 -3.29
C LEU A 92 0.50 -12.38 -4.05
N ALA A 93 0.85 -13.50 -3.43
CA ALA A 93 0.75 -14.82 -4.06
C ALA A 93 -0.69 -15.20 -4.42
N VAL A 94 -1.67 -14.80 -3.60
CA VAL A 94 -3.10 -14.97 -3.90
C VAL A 94 -3.51 -14.08 -5.06
N GLU A 95 -3.20 -12.79 -5.00
CA GLU A 95 -3.59 -11.79 -6.00
C GLU A 95 -2.99 -12.06 -7.39
N LEU A 96 -1.74 -12.56 -7.43
CA LEU A 96 -0.98 -12.78 -8.66
C LEU A 96 -0.80 -14.26 -8.99
N SER A 97 -1.70 -15.13 -8.48
CA SER A 97 -1.64 -16.58 -8.70
C SER A 97 -1.63 -16.97 -10.19
N ALA A 98 -2.26 -16.17 -11.06
CA ALA A 98 -2.26 -16.36 -12.50
C ALA A 98 -1.03 -15.78 -13.23
N ASP A 99 -0.21 -14.97 -12.56
CA ASP A 99 0.99 -14.32 -13.12
C ASP A 99 2.18 -14.44 -12.16
N VAL A 100 2.71 -15.65 -12.09
CA VAL A 100 3.84 -16.01 -11.23
C VAL A 100 5.12 -15.25 -11.61
N ALA A 101 5.26 -14.83 -12.87
CA ALA A 101 6.41 -14.04 -13.32
C ALA A 101 6.39 -12.65 -12.69
N ARG A 102 5.24 -11.97 -12.72
CA ARG A 102 5.04 -10.67 -12.09
C ARG A 102 5.17 -10.75 -10.57
N LEU A 103 4.61 -11.78 -9.94
CA LEU A 103 4.78 -12.03 -8.51
C LEU A 103 6.26 -12.08 -8.12
N ASN A 104 7.05 -12.92 -8.79
CA ASN A 104 8.47 -13.07 -8.49
C ASN A 104 9.25 -11.76 -8.68
N SER A 105 8.88 -10.95 -9.67
CA SER A 105 9.47 -9.63 -9.90
C SER A 105 9.26 -8.71 -8.69
N ILE A 106 8.05 -8.66 -8.15
CA ILE A 106 7.73 -7.84 -6.96
C ILE A 106 8.44 -8.37 -5.72
N LEU A 107 8.40 -9.69 -5.49
CA LEU A 107 9.01 -10.29 -4.29
C LEU A 107 10.52 -10.04 -4.21
N ARG A 108 11.24 -10.06 -5.34
CA ARG A 108 12.67 -9.71 -5.39
C ARG A 108 12.93 -8.28 -4.91
N ARG A 109 12.01 -7.35 -5.18
CA ARG A 109 12.11 -5.95 -4.75
C ARG A 109 11.77 -5.79 -3.27
N VAL A 110 10.85 -6.59 -2.75
CA VAL A 110 10.50 -6.56 -1.31
C VAL A 110 11.67 -7.03 -0.44
N ALA A 111 12.51 -7.93 -0.95
CA ALA A 111 13.69 -8.46 -0.27
C ALA A 111 14.94 -7.55 -0.33
N LEU A 112 14.88 -6.41 -1.05
CA LEU A 112 15.94 -5.39 -1.08
C LEU A 112 15.89 -4.53 0.18
#